data_AF-A0A918QXM5-F1
#
_entry.id   AF-A0A918QXM5-F1
#
_cell.length_a   1.000
_cell.length_b   1.000
_cell.length_c   1.000
_cell.angle_alpha   90.00
_cell.angle_beta   90.00
_cell.angle_gamma   90.00
#
_symmetry.space_group_name_H-M   'P 1'
#
loop_
_entity.id
_entity.type
_entity.pdbx_description
1 polymer ?
#
loop_
_entity_poly.entity_id
_entity_poly.type
_entity_poly.pdbx_seq_one_letter_code
_entity_poly.pdbx_strand_id
1 'polypeptide(L)'
;MSRISVRGFAVASATAVTTVGAVVGVAAGDPSSNDIETTASGATLLTDIPVGDQAQVQSASLTQQADAIVHAADADAKRTAEESARLQAAETAKAKKAEAEKAEADKKAEADAKAKKEREEKEQVASRSAARDAGDFEVQGSYTVAQVKAIAQQMVPAGQFQCFSKIINQESTWNYKAVNSSSGAYGLVQALPGSKMASAGADWRTNPATQIKWGLNYMEDRYGSPCGAWSFHQANGWY
;
A
#
# COMPACT_ATOMS: atom_id res chain seq x y z
N MET A 1 -18.17 9.12 -35.58
CA MET A 1 -19.43 9.00 -34.81
C MET A 1 -19.67 7.53 -34.47
N SER A 2 -20.49 7.23 -33.45
CA SER A 2 -20.60 5.99 -32.62
C SER A 2 -19.59 5.98 -31.47
N ARG A 3 -19.84 6.40 -30.22
CA ARG A 3 -20.95 6.37 -29.23
C ARG A 3 -21.16 5.02 -28.51
N ILE A 4 -21.03 5.11 -27.16
CA ILE A 4 -21.74 4.38 -26.05
C ILE A 4 -21.07 3.05 -25.63
N SER A 5 -20.38 3.00 -24.47
CA SER A 5 -20.86 2.81 -23.07
C SER A 5 -20.49 1.38 -22.63
N VAL A 6 -19.99 1.10 -21.44
CA VAL A 6 -20.78 0.93 -20.21
C VAL A 6 -19.88 0.99 -18.96
N ARG A 7 -20.41 1.67 -17.93
CA ARG A 7 -19.99 1.70 -16.52
C ARG A 7 -20.33 0.39 -15.80
N GLY A 8 -19.56 0.04 -14.77
CA GLY A 8 -19.93 -0.91 -13.69
C GLY A 8 -18.77 -1.87 -13.42
N PHE A 9 -18.32 -2.13 -12.19
CA PHE A 9 -19.03 -2.20 -10.92
C PHE A 9 -18.08 -1.79 -9.79
N ALA A 10 -18.48 -0.84 -8.94
CA ALA A 10 -17.91 -0.69 -7.61
C ALA A 10 -18.71 -1.58 -6.65
N VAL A 11 -18.07 -2.62 -6.12
CA VAL A 11 -18.63 -3.48 -5.08
C VAL A 11 -18.42 -2.77 -3.74
N ALA A 12 -19.50 -2.20 -3.19
CA ALA A 12 -19.52 -1.70 -1.83
C ALA A 12 -19.85 -2.86 -0.89
N SER A 13 -18.83 -3.44 -0.26
CA SER A 13 -19.02 -4.38 0.86
C SER A 13 -19.37 -3.60 2.12
N ALA A 14 -20.64 -3.62 2.52
CA ALA A 14 -21.10 -3.11 3.81
C ALA A 14 -21.02 -4.22 4.85
N THR A 15 -19.93 -4.26 5.61
CA THR A 15 -19.83 -5.10 6.81
C THR A 15 -20.30 -4.28 8.01
N ALA A 16 -21.49 -4.58 8.52
CA ALA A 16 -22.00 -3.99 9.76
C ALA A 16 -21.15 -4.48 10.94
N VAL A 17 -20.49 -3.55 11.64
CA VAL A 17 -19.82 -3.83 12.92
C VAL A 17 -20.77 -3.40 14.03
N THR A 18 -21.43 -4.37 14.66
CA THR A 18 -22.09 -4.22 15.95
C THR A 18 -21.03 -4.20 17.04
N THR A 19 -20.74 -3.01 17.59
CA THR A 19 -20.04 -2.89 18.88
C THR A 19 -21.04 -2.40 19.92
N VAL A 20 -21.49 -3.32 20.76
CA VAL A 20 -22.05 -3.02 22.08
C VAL A 20 -20.87 -2.65 22.98
N GLY A 21 -20.74 -1.38 23.33
CA GLY A 21 -19.77 -0.89 24.31
C GLY A 21 -20.53 -0.38 25.53
N ALA A 22 -20.46 -1.13 26.64
CA ALA A 22 -20.99 -0.73 27.93
C ALA A 22 -20.27 0.51 28.45
N VAL A 23 -21.01 1.56 28.81
CA VAL A 23 -20.46 2.73 29.52
C VAL A 23 -20.50 2.41 31.01
N VAL A 24 -19.35 2.10 31.59
CA VAL A 24 -19.15 2.07 33.05
C VAL A 24 -18.90 3.51 33.49
N GLY A 25 -19.87 4.11 34.18
CA GLY A 25 -19.70 5.42 34.82
C GLY A 25 -18.74 5.30 36.00
N VAL A 26 -17.58 5.97 35.91
CA VAL A 26 -16.68 6.19 37.05
C VAL A 26 -17.19 7.41 37.82
N ALA A 27 -17.76 7.18 39.00
CA ALA A 27 -18.02 8.24 39.97
C ALA A 27 -16.71 8.51 40.71
N ALA A 28 -15.95 9.52 40.27
CA ALA A 28 -14.88 10.11 41.05
C ALA A 28 -15.51 11.15 42.00
N GLY A 29 -15.68 10.78 43.26
CA GLY A 29 -15.97 11.74 44.33
C GLY A 29 -14.66 12.32 44.85
N ASP A 30 -14.51 13.63 44.75
CA ASP A 30 -13.48 14.38 45.48
C ASP A 30 -14.19 15.29 46.50
N PRO A 31 -13.94 15.15 47.81
CA PRO A 31 -14.54 15.99 48.83
C PRO A 31 -13.60 17.15 49.15
N SER A 32 -13.93 18.37 48.73
CA SER A 32 -13.51 19.61 49.42
C SER A 32 -14.17 20.88 48.84
N SER A 33 -14.97 21.51 49.72
CA SER A 33 -15.04 22.97 49.94
C SER A 33 -15.72 23.88 48.90
N ASN A 34 -16.98 24.24 49.14
CA ASN A 34 -17.42 25.55 49.70
C ASN A 34 -18.88 25.89 49.34
N ASP A 35 -19.60 26.31 50.39
CA ASP A 35 -20.71 27.29 50.43
C ASP A 35 -21.82 27.24 49.37
N ILE A 36 -22.98 26.72 49.76
CA ILE A 36 -24.27 27.29 49.32
C ILE A 36 -25.07 27.69 50.56
N GLU A 37 -24.91 28.96 50.89
CA GLU A 37 -25.78 29.75 51.74
C GLU A 37 -27.22 29.69 51.20
N THR A 38 -28.11 28.94 51.85
CA THR A 38 -29.55 29.08 51.63
C THR A 38 -30.08 30.12 52.60
N THR A 39 -30.08 31.38 52.17
CA THR A 39 -30.79 32.47 52.83
C THR A 39 -32.30 32.29 52.67
N ALA A 40 -32.91 31.55 53.58
CA ALA A 40 -34.34 31.64 53.83
C ALA A 40 -34.58 32.65 54.96
N SER A 41 -34.36 33.94 54.68
CA SER A 41 -34.73 35.03 55.57
C SER A 41 -35.96 35.76 55.03
N GLY A 42 -37.08 35.62 55.74
CA GLY A 42 -38.07 36.68 55.86
C GLY A 42 -39.44 36.45 55.21
N ALA A 43 -40.36 35.82 55.93
CA ALA A 43 -41.70 36.36 56.15
C ALA A 43 -42.39 35.60 57.30
N THR A 44 -42.31 36.18 58.49
CA THR A 44 -43.23 35.99 59.61
C THR A 44 -44.67 36.23 59.17
N LEU A 45 -45.61 35.35 59.54
CA LEU A 45 -46.87 35.75 60.16
C LEU A 45 -47.56 34.57 60.87
N LEU A 46 -47.75 34.80 62.16
CA LEU A 46 -48.51 34.05 63.13
C LEU A 46 -50.00 34.37 62.93
N THR A 47 -50.87 33.38 62.65
CA THR A 47 -52.21 33.17 63.26
C THR A 47 -53.06 32.10 62.54
N ASP A 48 -53.49 31.09 63.31
CA ASP A 48 -54.80 30.40 63.29
C ASP A 48 -55.53 30.17 61.94
N ILE A 49 -55.41 28.97 61.31
CA ILE A 49 -56.23 28.52 60.14
C ILE A 49 -56.36 26.97 60.16
N PRO A 50 -57.54 26.38 59.83
CA PRO A 50 -57.98 25.09 60.36
C PRO A 50 -57.23 23.88 59.77
N VAL A 51 -56.93 22.93 60.66
CA VAL A 51 -56.41 21.59 60.36
C VAL A 51 -57.47 20.82 59.57
N GLY A 52 -57.13 20.36 58.36
CA GLY A 52 -57.98 19.41 57.62
C GLY A 52 -57.61 19.20 56.16
N ASP A 53 -57.78 20.22 55.30
CA ASP A 53 -57.91 20.00 53.85
C ASP A 53 -56.88 20.75 52.97
N GLN A 54 -56.32 21.87 53.45
CA GLN A 54 -55.41 22.72 52.64
C GLN A 54 -53.95 22.19 52.59
N ALA A 55 -53.51 21.45 53.60
CA ALA A 55 -52.14 20.90 53.65
C ALA A 55 -51.89 19.78 52.62
N GLN A 56 -52.94 19.02 52.24
CA GLN A 56 -52.84 17.99 51.20
C GLN A 56 -52.74 18.57 49.79
N VAL A 57 -53.35 19.74 49.55
CA VAL A 57 -53.33 20.39 48.23
C VAL A 57 -51.96 21.01 47.94
N GLN A 58 -51.28 21.56 48.96
CA GLN A 58 -49.93 22.11 48.82
C GLN A 58 -48.86 21.01 48.65
N SER A 59 -48.98 19.87 49.34
CA SER A 59 -48.03 18.75 49.16
C SER A 59 -48.20 18.05 47.81
N ALA A 60 -49.43 17.93 47.29
CA ALA A 60 -49.68 17.41 45.94
C ALA A 60 -49.09 18.31 44.84
N SER A 61 -49.19 19.64 44.97
CA SER A 61 -48.65 20.58 43.97
C SER A 61 -47.12 20.65 43.97
N LEU A 62 -46.49 20.56 45.16
CA LEU A 62 -45.04 20.44 45.32
C LEU A 62 -44.51 19.13 44.75
N THR A 63 -45.23 18.01 44.93
CA THR A 63 -44.86 16.70 44.36
C THR A 63 -44.94 16.75 42.83
N GLN A 64 -46.01 17.35 42.27
CA GLN A 64 -46.16 17.50 40.83
C GLN A 64 -45.12 18.43 40.19
N GLN A 65 -44.67 19.48 40.89
CA GLN A 65 -43.54 20.31 40.45
C GLN A 65 -42.21 19.55 40.51
N ALA A 66 -41.98 18.75 41.54
CA ALA A 66 -40.78 17.92 41.65
C ALA A 66 -40.69 16.90 40.51
N ASP A 67 -41.78 16.21 40.18
CA ASP A 67 -41.84 15.27 39.06
C ASP A 67 -41.58 15.97 37.71
N ALA A 68 -42.10 17.18 37.52
CA ALA A 68 -41.83 17.98 36.32
C ALA A 68 -40.35 18.38 36.19
N ILE A 69 -39.70 18.72 37.31
CA ILE A 69 -38.26 19.06 37.34
C ILE A 69 -37.40 17.82 37.06
N VAL A 70 -37.75 16.66 37.63
CA VAL A 70 -37.04 15.40 37.39
C VAL A 70 -37.16 14.97 35.92
N HIS A 71 -38.36 15.03 35.34
CA HIS A 71 -38.54 14.72 33.93
C HIS A 71 -37.84 15.69 32.99
N ALA A 72 -37.78 16.98 33.34
CA ALA A 72 -37.02 17.97 32.57
C ALA A 72 -35.50 17.70 32.65
N ALA A 73 -35.01 17.36 33.84
CA ALA A 73 -33.60 16.99 34.04
C ALA A 73 -33.22 15.70 33.29
N ASP A 74 -34.09 14.68 33.29
CA ASP A 74 -33.89 13.44 32.51
C ASP A 74 -33.90 13.70 31.01
N ALA A 75 -34.78 14.58 30.52
CA ALA A 75 -34.83 14.97 29.13
C ALA A 75 -33.56 15.71 28.69
N ASP A 76 -33.03 16.59 29.54
CA ASP A 76 -31.78 17.32 29.28
C ASP A 76 -30.54 16.42 29.35
N ALA A 77 -30.50 15.49 30.30
CA ALA A 77 -29.45 14.48 30.38
C ALA A 77 -29.41 13.60 29.12
N LYS A 78 -30.59 13.17 28.64
CA LYS A 78 -30.71 12.36 27.42
C LYS A 78 -30.30 13.15 26.17
N ARG A 79 -30.72 14.41 26.04
CA ARG A 79 -30.35 15.29 24.93
C ARG A 79 -28.83 15.51 24.85
N THR A 80 -28.19 15.71 26.00
CA THR A 80 -26.73 15.89 26.11
C THR A 80 -25.97 14.59 25.78
N ALA A 81 -26.48 13.45 26.22
CA ALA A 81 -25.92 12.14 25.87
C ALA A 81 -26.05 11.82 24.38
N GLU A 82 -27.19 12.15 23.76
CA GLU A 82 -27.40 11.96 22.31
C GLU A 82 -26.53 12.90 21.47
N GLU A 83 -26.34 14.15 21.89
CA GLU A 83 -25.49 15.11 21.21
C GLU A 83 -24.01 14.73 21.28
N SER A 84 -23.52 14.34 22.46
CA SER A 84 -22.14 13.84 22.62
C SER A 84 -21.89 12.56 21.81
N ALA A 85 -22.84 11.63 21.77
CA ALA A 85 -22.75 10.43 20.94
C ALA A 85 -22.71 10.77 19.44
N ARG A 86 -23.50 11.75 18.97
CA ARG A 86 -23.47 12.22 17.58
C ARG A 86 -22.14 12.88 17.21
N LEU A 87 -21.57 13.69 18.09
CA LEU A 87 -20.27 14.34 17.88
C LEU A 87 -19.14 13.30 17.79
N GLN A 88 -19.12 12.31 18.69
CA GLN A 88 -18.14 11.22 18.64
C GLN A 88 -18.28 10.35 17.38
N ALA A 89 -19.51 10.06 16.96
CA ALA A 89 -19.75 9.33 15.72
C ALA A 89 -19.27 10.11 14.49
N ALA A 90 -19.48 11.43 14.46
CA ALA A 90 -19.02 12.29 13.39
C ALA A 90 -17.48 12.38 13.33
N GLU A 91 -16.81 12.51 14.47
CA GLU A 91 -15.34 12.52 14.53
C GLU A 91 -14.74 11.17 14.15
N THR A 92 -15.33 10.06 14.58
CA THR A 92 -14.89 8.70 14.19
C THR A 92 -15.05 8.48 12.69
N ALA A 93 -16.13 8.97 12.10
CA ALA A 93 -16.35 8.90 10.65
C ALA A 93 -15.34 9.72 9.86
N LYS A 94 -14.98 10.93 10.33
CA LYS A 94 -13.92 11.75 9.72
C LYS A 94 -12.55 11.08 9.83
N ALA A 95 -12.20 10.53 10.99
CA ALA A 95 -10.92 9.86 11.21
C ALA A 95 -10.75 8.66 10.27
N LYS A 96 -11.77 7.80 10.16
CA LYS A 96 -11.75 6.65 9.24
C LYS A 96 -11.66 7.06 7.77
N LYS A 97 -12.32 8.16 7.38
CA LYS A 97 -12.22 8.68 6.02
C LYS A 97 -10.81 9.21 5.71
N ALA A 98 -10.22 9.96 6.63
CA ALA A 98 -8.86 10.49 6.48
C ALA A 98 -7.81 9.35 6.42
N GLU A 99 -7.98 8.30 7.21
CA GLU A 99 -7.09 7.13 7.20
C GLU A 99 -7.21 6.34 5.87
N ALA A 100 -8.42 6.17 5.34
CA ALA A 100 -8.64 5.54 4.05
C ALA A 100 -8.06 6.36 2.88
N GLU A 101 -8.22 7.69 2.90
CA GLU A 101 -7.65 8.59 1.89
C GLU A 101 -6.12 8.60 1.93
N LYS A 102 -5.52 8.55 3.14
CA LYS A 102 -4.06 8.45 3.30
C LYS A 102 -3.54 7.10 2.78
N ALA A 103 -4.22 6.00 3.06
CA ALA A 103 -3.84 4.67 2.57
C ALA A 103 -3.92 4.54 1.04
N GLU A 104 -4.91 5.20 0.41
CA GLU A 104 -5.02 5.30 -1.06
C GLU A 104 -3.88 6.17 -1.64
N ALA A 105 -3.58 7.31 -1.02
CA ALA A 105 -2.49 8.19 -1.44
C ALA A 105 -1.11 7.52 -1.34
N ASP A 106 -0.85 6.78 -0.27
CA ASP A 106 0.41 6.04 -0.07
C ASP A 106 0.57 4.94 -1.14
N LYS A 107 -0.49 4.17 -1.43
CA LYS A 107 -0.48 3.16 -2.52
C LYS A 107 -0.25 3.78 -3.89
N LYS A 108 -0.87 4.93 -4.17
CA LYS A 108 -0.68 5.65 -5.42
C LYS A 108 0.74 6.19 -5.55
N ALA A 109 1.32 6.73 -4.48
CA ALA A 109 2.69 7.22 -4.46
C ALA A 109 3.70 6.08 -4.68
N GLU A 110 3.47 4.90 -4.10
CA GLU A 110 4.31 3.73 -4.29
C GLU A 110 4.23 3.19 -5.73
N ALA A 111 3.03 3.18 -6.33
CA ALA A 111 2.81 2.82 -7.73
C ALA A 111 3.47 3.83 -8.70
N ASP A 112 3.32 5.13 -8.46
CA ASP A 112 3.92 6.19 -9.27
C ASP A 112 5.47 6.15 -9.16
N ALA A 113 6.03 5.88 -7.97
CA ALA A 113 7.47 5.71 -7.78
C ALA A 113 8.03 4.48 -8.51
N LYS A 114 7.30 3.35 -8.46
CA LYS A 114 7.67 2.14 -9.20
C LYS A 114 7.64 2.38 -10.71
N ALA A 115 6.59 3.01 -11.22
CA ALA A 115 6.45 3.33 -12.64
C ALA A 115 7.54 4.31 -13.13
N LYS A 116 7.91 5.31 -12.31
CA LYS A 116 9.00 6.24 -12.63
C LYS A 116 10.36 5.53 -12.71
N LYS A 117 10.65 4.64 -11.74
CA LYS A 117 11.88 3.85 -11.74
C LYS A 117 11.96 2.92 -12.95
N GLU A 118 10.83 2.30 -13.31
CA GLU A 118 10.74 1.45 -14.50
C GLU A 118 10.92 2.23 -15.81
N ARG A 119 10.41 3.47 -15.87
CA ARG A 119 10.60 4.37 -17.03
C ARG A 119 12.05 4.84 -17.15
N GLU A 120 12.69 5.20 -16.04
CA GLU A 120 14.10 5.61 -16.01
C GLU A 120 15.03 4.45 -16.37
N GLU A 121 14.75 3.23 -15.90
CA GLU A 121 15.49 2.03 -16.32
C GLU A 121 15.30 1.75 -17.82
N LYS A 122 14.06 1.79 -18.33
CA LYS A 122 13.79 1.62 -19.77
C LYS A 122 14.48 2.67 -20.63
N GLU A 123 14.51 3.94 -20.22
CA GLU A 123 15.23 5.01 -20.92
C GLU A 123 16.75 4.79 -20.90
N GLN A 124 17.32 4.31 -19.79
CA GLN A 124 18.75 4.00 -19.70
C GLN A 124 19.15 2.76 -20.51
N VAL A 125 18.32 1.72 -20.51
CA VAL A 125 18.52 0.51 -21.32
C VAL A 125 18.43 0.87 -22.80
N ALA A 126 17.39 1.62 -23.21
CA ALA A 126 17.22 2.04 -24.60
C ALA A 126 18.38 2.93 -25.08
N SER A 127 18.85 3.86 -24.26
CA SER A 127 19.94 4.78 -24.63
C SER A 127 21.29 4.08 -24.75
N ARG A 128 21.55 3.00 -24.00
CA ARG A 128 22.83 2.27 -24.06
C ARG A 128 22.82 1.16 -25.12
N SER A 129 21.69 0.47 -25.30
CA SER A 129 21.51 -0.49 -26.41
C SER A 129 21.55 0.20 -27.77
N ALA A 130 21.10 1.46 -27.86
CA ALA A 130 21.27 2.27 -29.07
C ALA A 130 22.72 2.76 -29.30
N ALA A 131 23.54 2.82 -28.25
CA ALA A 131 24.90 3.35 -28.35
C ALA A 131 25.97 2.30 -28.72
N ARG A 132 25.72 0.99 -28.50
CA ARG A 132 26.65 -0.10 -28.85
C ARG A 132 25.91 -1.36 -29.28
N ASP A 133 25.77 -1.55 -30.59
CA ASP A 133 25.23 -2.77 -31.17
C ASP A 133 26.29 -3.89 -31.19
N ALA A 134 25.86 -5.16 -31.30
CA ALA A 134 26.78 -6.29 -31.44
C ALA A 134 27.70 -6.16 -32.67
N GLY A 135 27.26 -5.43 -33.70
CA GLY A 135 28.05 -5.14 -34.90
C GLY A 135 29.22 -4.16 -34.69
N ASP A 136 29.32 -3.49 -33.54
CA ASP A 136 30.43 -2.57 -33.19
C ASP A 136 31.68 -3.31 -32.67
N PHE A 137 31.57 -4.61 -32.40
CA PHE A 137 32.68 -5.43 -31.90
C PHE A 137 33.36 -6.17 -33.04
N GLU A 138 34.69 -6.00 -33.16
CA GLU A 138 35.51 -6.76 -34.11
C GLU A 138 35.31 -8.27 -33.95
N VAL A 139 34.95 -8.93 -35.07
CA VAL A 139 34.74 -10.38 -35.09
C VAL A 139 36.09 -11.08 -35.10
N GLN A 140 36.31 -11.95 -34.12
CA GLN A 140 37.57 -12.69 -33.93
C GLN A 140 37.32 -14.19 -34.09
N GLY A 141 38.36 -14.93 -34.49
CA GLY A 141 38.28 -16.40 -34.60
C GLY A 141 38.08 -17.11 -33.25
N SER A 142 38.49 -16.47 -32.16
CA SER A 142 38.27 -16.95 -30.79
C SER A 142 38.35 -15.82 -29.77
N TYR A 143 37.60 -15.98 -28.68
CA TYR A 143 37.59 -15.06 -27.55
C TYR A 143 38.00 -15.79 -26.26
N THR A 144 38.85 -15.15 -25.48
CA THR A 144 39.12 -15.54 -24.08
C THR A 144 37.94 -15.13 -23.19
N VAL A 145 37.79 -15.78 -22.03
CA VAL A 145 36.77 -15.39 -21.03
C VAL A 145 36.90 -13.92 -20.63
N ALA A 146 38.12 -13.40 -20.53
CA ALA A 146 38.36 -11.99 -20.22
C ALA A 146 37.81 -11.06 -21.32
N GLN A 147 38.04 -11.40 -22.60
CA GLN A 147 37.49 -10.64 -23.72
C GLN A 147 35.95 -10.70 -23.76
N VAL A 148 35.36 -11.87 -23.53
CA VAL A 148 33.89 -12.01 -23.47
C VAL A 148 33.31 -11.14 -22.34
N LYS A 149 33.92 -11.15 -21.16
CA LYS A 149 33.53 -10.29 -20.03
C LYS A 149 33.67 -8.81 -20.38
N ALA A 150 34.75 -8.42 -21.06
CA ALA A 150 34.96 -7.04 -21.48
C ALA A 150 33.89 -6.58 -22.48
N ILE A 151 33.50 -7.43 -23.44
CA ILE A 151 32.38 -7.17 -24.36
C ILE A 151 31.09 -6.99 -23.56
N ALA A 152 30.80 -7.91 -22.62
CA ALA A 152 29.60 -7.81 -21.79
C ALA A 152 29.58 -6.54 -20.92
N GLN A 153 30.71 -6.09 -20.37
CA GLN A 153 30.79 -4.85 -19.61
C GLN A 153 30.46 -3.60 -20.44
N GLN A 154 30.70 -3.65 -21.75
CA GLN A 154 30.39 -2.55 -22.67
C GLN A 154 28.92 -2.56 -23.11
N MET A 155 28.33 -3.74 -23.27
CA MET A 155 26.96 -3.90 -23.76
C MET A 155 25.90 -3.85 -22.64
N VAL A 156 26.21 -4.41 -21.48
CA VAL A 156 25.25 -4.51 -20.36
C VAL A 156 25.23 -3.18 -19.60
N PRO A 157 24.05 -2.62 -19.27
CA PRO A 157 23.97 -1.43 -18.41
C PRO A 157 24.74 -1.64 -17.10
N ALA A 158 25.52 -0.63 -16.67
CA ALA A 158 26.47 -0.78 -15.56
C ALA A 158 25.81 -1.29 -14.26
N GLY A 159 24.59 -0.83 -13.94
CA GLY A 159 23.82 -1.29 -12.77
C GLY A 159 23.28 -2.73 -12.89
N GLN A 160 23.26 -3.29 -14.10
CA GLN A 160 22.70 -4.61 -14.42
C GLN A 160 23.80 -5.68 -14.59
N PHE A 161 25.05 -5.26 -14.81
CA PHE A 161 26.17 -6.15 -15.15
C PHE A 161 26.43 -7.22 -14.09
N GLN A 162 26.35 -6.89 -12.80
CA GLN A 162 26.59 -7.89 -11.74
C GLN A 162 25.54 -9.01 -11.75
N CYS A 163 24.26 -8.68 -11.96
CA CYS A 163 23.18 -9.66 -12.05
C CYS A 163 23.33 -10.53 -13.30
N PHE A 164 23.58 -9.89 -14.45
CA PHE A 164 23.87 -10.58 -15.71
C PHE A 164 25.05 -11.56 -15.56
N SER A 165 26.15 -11.08 -14.98
CA SER A 165 27.37 -11.86 -14.77
C SER A 165 27.14 -13.13 -13.94
N LYS A 166 26.30 -13.05 -12.89
CA LYS A 166 25.96 -14.20 -12.06
C LYS A 166 25.21 -15.28 -12.86
N ILE A 167 24.24 -14.87 -13.67
CA ILE A 167 23.50 -15.80 -14.55
C ILE A 167 24.48 -16.44 -15.54
N ILE A 168 25.21 -15.64 -16.33
CA ILE A 168 26.14 -16.18 -17.34
C ILE A 168 27.19 -17.11 -16.73
N ASN A 169 27.64 -16.82 -15.50
CA ASN A 169 28.58 -17.68 -14.80
C ASN A 169 27.98 -19.06 -14.47
N GLN A 170 26.71 -19.12 -14.07
CA GLN A 170 26.00 -20.38 -13.81
C GLN A 170 25.66 -21.13 -15.09
N GLU A 171 25.25 -20.41 -16.14
CA GLU A 171 24.83 -21.01 -17.41
C GLU A 171 26.00 -21.63 -18.19
N SER A 172 27.11 -20.92 -18.29
CA SER A 172 28.18 -21.30 -19.22
C SER A 172 29.59 -21.17 -18.66
N THR A 173 29.74 -20.65 -17.43
CA THR A 173 31.04 -20.21 -16.90
C THR A 173 31.77 -19.30 -17.92
N TRP A 174 31.00 -18.43 -18.58
CA TRP A 174 31.49 -17.50 -19.62
C TRP A 174 32.04 -18.13 -20.90
N ASN A 175 31.73 -19.41 -21.17
CA ASN A 175 32.10 -20.07 -22.42
C ASN A 175 31.02 -19.86 -23.49
N TYR A 176 31.29 -18.99 -24.47
CA TYR A 176 30.37 -18.72 -25.60
C TYR A 176 30.18 -19.90 -26.56
N LYS A 177 30.97 -20.97 -26.42
CA LYS A 177 30.83 -22.24 -27.13
C LYS A 177 30.29 -23.36 -26.24
N ALA A 178 29.84 -23.06 -25.01
CA ALA A 178 29.30 -24.06 -24.10
C ALA A 178 28.11 -24.80 -24.73
N VAL A 179 28.12 -26.11 -24.62
CA VAL A 179 27.01 -26.97 -25.06
C VAL A 179 26.65 -27.89 -23.91
N ASN A 180 25.38 -27.86 -23.50
CA ASN A 180 24.86 -28.88 -22.60
C ASN A 180 24.57 -30.15 -23.41
N SER A 181 25.33 -31.22 -23.18
CA SER A 181 25.21 -32.47 -23.94
C SER A 181 23.84 -33.14 -23.83
N SER A 182 23.15 -32.95 -22.71
CA SER A 182 21.86 -33.60 -22.45
C SER A 182 20.70 -32.87 -23.12
N SER A 183 20.71 -31.53 -23.12
CA SER A 183 19.61 -30.71 -23.65
C SER A 183 19.88 -30.09 -25.02
N GLY A 184 21.15 -29.96 -25.41
CA GLY A 184 21.56 -29.22 -26.60
C GLY A 184 21.55 -27.69 -26.43
N ALA A 185 21.36 -27.19 -25.21
CA ALA A 185 21.44 -25.77 -24.90
C ALA A 185 22.83 -25.19 -25.27
N TYR A 186 22.87 -23.98 -25.82
CA TYR A 186 24.07 -23.44 -26.46
C TYR A 186 24.43 -22.02 -25.99
N GLY A 187 25.74 -21.79 -25.86
CA GLY A 187 26.34 -20.47 -25.71
C GLY A 187 26.28 -19.88 -24.31
N LEU A 188 26.53 -18.58 -24.20
CA LEU A 188 26.68 -17.86 -22.93
C LEU A 188 25.44 -17.97 -22.03
N VAL A 189 24.26 -17.94 -22.64
CA VAL A 189 22.95 -17.93 -22.00
C VAL A 189 22.23 -19.27 -22.09
N GLN A 190 22.90 -20.32 -22.56
CA GLN A 190 22.35 -21.67 -22.72
C GLN A 190 20.96 -21.68 -23.42
N ALA A 191 20.87 -21.00 -24.57
CA ALA A 191 19.62 -20.90 -25.31
C ALA A 191 19.17 -22.27 -25.87
N LEU A 192 17.86 -22.57 -25.75
CA LEU A 192 17.26 -23.82 -26.23
C LEU A 192 16.05 -23.55 -27.16
N PRO A 193 16.12 -23.94 -28.46
CA PRO A 193 17.35 -24.27 -29.19
C PRO A 193 18.24 -23.03 -29.38
N GLY A 194 19.56 -23.25 -29.51
CA GLY A 194 20.52 -22.17 -29.70
C GLY A 194 20.26 -21.29 -30.94
N SER A 195 19.59 -21.83 -31.96
CA SER A 195 19.20 -21.11 -33.17
C SER A 195 18.28 -19.91 -32.93
N LYS A 196 17.63 -19.81 -31.76
CA LYS A 196 16.88 -18.60 -31.37
C LYS A 196 17.73 -17.34 -31.35
N MET A 197 19.04 -17.47 -31.11
CA MET A 197 19.97 -16.34 -31.12
C MET A 197 20.19 -15.73 -32.51
N ALA A 198 19.75 -16.40 -33.58
CA ALA A 198 19.81 -15.87 -34.93
C ALA A 198 19.02 -14.57 -35.13
N SER A 199 18.03 -14.29 -34.27
CA SER A 199 17.30 -13.01 -34.30
C SER A 199 18.15 -11.81 -33.90
N ALA A 200 19.27 -12.03 -33.18
CA ALA A 200 20.19 -10.98 -32.80
C ALA A 200 21.34 -10.80 -33.82
N GLY A 201 21.63 -11.82 -34.64
CA GLY A 201 22.68 -11.81 -35.66
C GLY A 201 22.94 -13.21 -36.23
N ALA A 202 23.28 -13.29 -37.52
CA ALA A 202 23.53 -14.57 -38.20
C ALA A 202 24.78 -15.33 -37.68
N ASP A 203 25.70 -14.60 -37.04
CA ASP A 203 26.96 -15.07 -36.47
C ASP A 203 26.85 -15.53 -35.00
N TRP A 204 25.62 -15.67 -34.47
CA TRP A 204 25.32 -16.03 -33.09
C TRP A 204 26.09 -17.22 -32.54
N ARG A 205 26.47 -18.16 -33.42
CA ARG A 205 27.17 -19.38 -33.04
C ARG A 205 28.63 -19.13 -32.65
N THR A 206 29.25 -18.05 -33.11
CA THR A 206 30.67 -17.78 -32.85
C THR A 206 30.95 -16.41 -32.28
N ASN A 207 29.97 -15.50 -32.32
CA ASN A 207 30.12 -14.14 -31.81
C ASN A 207 29.49 -13.99 -30.40
N PRO A 208 30.30 -13.78 -29.34
CA PRO A 208 29.79 -13.55 -28.00
C PRO A 208 28.97 -12.26 -27.88
N ALA A 209 29.27 -11.21 -28.66
CA ALA A 209 28.49 -9.98 -28.65
C ALA A 209 27.05 -10.25 -29.10
N THR A 210 26.87 -11.06 -30.16
CA THR A 210 25.55 -11.48 -30.63
C THR A 210 24.79 -12.29 -29.57
N GLN A 211 25.48 -13.19 -28.86
CA GLN A 211 24.88 -13.96 -27.76
C GLN A 211 24.50 -13.08 -26.56
N ILE A 212 25.33 -12.08 -26.22
CA ILE A 212 25.05 -11.11 -25.15
C ILE A 212 23.84 -10.24 -25.52
N LYS A 213 23.78 -9.75 -26.77
CA LYS A 213 22.65 -8.96 -27.29
C LYS A 213 21.34 -9.74 -27.18
N TRP A 214 21.33 -10.99 -27.65
CA TRP A 214 20.15 -11.84 -27.52
C TRP A 214 19.78 -12.10 -26.06
N GLY A 215 20.78 -12.38 -25.21
CA GLY A 215 20.59 -12.61 -23.79
C GLY A 215 19.96 -11.43 -23.05
N LEU A 216 20.44 -10.21 -23.34
CA LEU A 216 19.89 -8.98 -22.81
C LEU A 216 18.42 -8.80 -23.20
N ASN A 217 18.10 -8.99 -24.48
CA ASN A 217 16.72 -8.89 -24.96
C ASN A 217 15.80 -9.92 -24.27
N TYR A 218 16.25 -11.18 -24.14
CA TYR A 218 15.47 -12.20 -23.44
C TYR A 218 15.26 -11.88 -21.95
N MET A 219 16.30 -11.37 -21.28
CA MET A 219 16.19 -10.96 -19.88
C MET A 219 15.19 -9.80 -19.71
N GLU A 220 15.25 -8.83 -20.62
CA GLU A 220 14.34 -7.69 -20.64
C GLU A 220 12.90 -8.13 -20.90
N ASP A 221 12.66 -8.92 -21.95
CA ASP A 221 11.31 -9.34 -22.35
C ASP A 221 10.63 -10.21 -21.28
N ARG A 222 11.38 -11.11 -20.65
CA ARG A 222 10.81 -12.12 -19.74
C ARG A 222 10.84 -11.69 -18.27
N TYR A 223 11.75 -10.80 -17.89
CA TYR A 223 11.97 -10.42 -16.49
C TYR A 223 12.03 -8.92 -16.24
N GLY A 224 11.99 -8.10 -17.29
CA GLY A 224 12.09 -6.64 -17.23
C GLY A 224 13.49 -6.09 -16.99
N SER A 225 14.49 -6.94 -16.70
CA SER A 225 15.92 -6.57 -16.62
C SER A 225 16.79 -7.79 -16.27
N PRO A 226 18.13 -7.71 -16.44
CA PRO A 226 19.05 -8.73 -15.92
C PRO A 226 18.98 -8.92 -14.40
N CYS A 227 18.74 -7.88 -13.61
CA CYS A 227 18.53 -8.01 -12.17
C CYS A 227 17.15 -8.57 -11.82
N GLY A 228 16.12 -8.32 -12.62
CA GLY A 228 14.84 -9.03 -12.55
C GLY A 228 15.02 -10.53 -12.76
N ALA A 229 15.79 -10.91 -13.78
CA ALA A 229 16.14 -12.30 -14.06
C ALA A 229 16.91 -12.95 -12.91
N TRP A 230 17.90 -12.26 -12.34
CA TRP A 230 18.67 -12.80 -11.21
C TRP A 230 17.81 -12.98 -9.95
N SER A 231 16.89 -12.05 -9.69
CA SER A 231 15.93 -12.15 -8.59
C SER A 231 15.01 -13.36 -8.76
N PHE A 232 14.51 -13.56 -9.98
CA PHE A 232 13.72 -14.75 -10.31
C PHE A 232 14.52 -16.04 -10.13
N HIS A 233 15.76 -16.07 -10.63
CA HIS A 233 16.64 -17.24 -10.49
C HIS A 233 16.87 -17.60 -9.02
N GLN A 234 17.14 -16.63 -8.15
CA GLN A 234 17.32 -16.88 -6.71
C GLN A 234 16.05 -17.46 -6.05
N ALA A 235 14.87 -17.05 -6.51
CA ALA A 235 13.61 -17.54 -5.94
C ALA A 235 13.19 -18.92 -6.47
N ASN A 236 13.56 -19.27 -7.70
CA ASN A 236 13.03 -20.44 -8.39
C ASN A 236 14.07 -21.52 -8.70
N GLY A 237 15.36 -21.18 -8.71
CA GLY A 237 16.46 -22.09 -9.07
C GLY A 237 16.60 -22.35 -10.56
N TRP A 238 15.93 -21.57 -11.42
CA TRP A 238 16.02 -21.68 -12.88
C TRP A 238 15.87 -20.32 -13.56
N TYR A 239 16.26 -20.26 -14.83
CA TYR A 239 16.31 -19.06 -15.67
C TYR A 239 15.87 -19.35 -17.13
#